data_AF-A4SLR4-F1
#
_entry.id   AF-A4SLR4-F1
#
_cell.length_a   1.000
_cell.length_b   1.000
_cell.length_c   1.000
_cell.angle_alpha   90.00
_cell.angle_beta   90.00
_cell.angle_gamma   90.00
#
_symmetry.space_group_name_H-M   'P 1'
#
loop_
_entity.id
_entity.type
_entity.pdbx_description
1 polymer ?
#
loop_
_entity_poly.entity_id
_entity_poly.type
_entity_poly.pdbx_seq_one_letter_code
_entity_poly.pdbx_strand_id
1 'polypeptide(L)'
;MFCLATNEIAQTGLIDQPRIHLGWDLVPLPYIGLKIKDYDDFLTLITPRLAVRLLTEQRSVLLQALRNEQQDCPSGTCGGALQGEGLLEESRFRSSSGQRYEGVIAMLANRMTRLRELLGYDLLVPDNSLDRDPAEFIRLLHQYQRESNLIQIN
;
A
#
# COMPACT_ATOMS: atom_id res chain seq x y z
N MET A 1 19.92 -17.17 -0.52
CA MET A 1 19.60 -17.26 0.92
C MET A 1 19.27 -15.86 1.43
N PHE A 2 18.07 -15.36 1.12
CA PHE A 2 17.51 -14.13 1.69
C PHE A 2 16.04 -14.38 1.98
N CYS A 3 15.79 -15.22 3.00
CA CYS A 3 14.47 -15.59 3.50
C CYS A 3 14.15 -14.76 4.75
N LEU A 4 14.32 -13.42 4.68
CA LEU A 4 14.12 -12.52 5.82
C LEU A 4 13.02 -11.47 5.60
N ALA A 5 12.59 -11.20 4.37
CA ALA A 5 11.64 -10.12 4.08
C ALA A 5 10.22 -10.36 4.64
N THR A 6 9.81 -11.62 4.86
CA THR A 6 8.47 -11.92 5.38
C THR A 6 8.32 -11.64 6.88
N ASN A 7 9.42 -11.49 7.63
CA ASN A 7 9.37 -11.34 9.08
C ASN A 7 9.37 -9.88 9.56
N GLU A 8 9.78 -8.92 8.72
CA GLU A 8 9.78 -7.49 9.07
C GLU A 8 8.46 -6.78 8.74
N ILE A 9 7.70 -7.27 7.77
CA ILE A 9 6.35 -6.75 7.44
C ILE A 9 5.34 -7.01 8.59
N ALA A 10 5.68 -7.93 9.50
CA ALA A 10 4.84 -8.32 10.64
C ALA A 10 4.77 -7.27 11.77
N GLN A 11 5.69 -6.29 11.83
CA GLN A 11 5.69 -5.24 12.87
C GLN A 11 5.09 -3.90 12.41
N THR A 12 4.52 -3.86 11.22
CA THR A 12 4.04 -2.61 10.64
C THR A 12 2.68 -2.22 11.22
N GLY A 13 2.60 -1.05 11.85
CA GLY A 13 1.35 -0.50 12.38
C GLY A 13 0.29 -0.27 11.29
N LEU A 14 -0.95 0.04 11.70
CA LEU A 14 -2.02 0.38 10.76
C LEU A 14 -1.65 1.59 9.88
N ILE A 15 -0.84 2.48 10.45
CA ILE A 15 -0.32 3.70 9.83
C ILE A 15 1.14 3.80 10.26
N ASP A 16 2.06 3.78 9.30
CA ASP A 16 3.50 3.88 9.53
C ASP A 16 4.22 4.21 8.19
N GLN A 17 5.51 4.51 8.22
CA GLN A 17 6.30 4.86 7.03
C GLN A 17 6.82 3.58 6.35
N PRO A 18 6.52 3.35 5.05
CA PRO A 18 7.03 2.19 4.33
C PRO A 18 8.53 2.34 4.09
N ARG A 19 9.23 1.22 4.05
CA ARG A 19 10.66 1.15 3.78
C ARG A 19 10.90 0.23 2.60
N ILE A 20 11.93 0.54 1.82
CA ILE A 20 12.35 -0.30 0.70
C ILE A 20 13.84 -0.62 0.76
N HIS A 21 14.21 -1.77 0.20
CA HIS A 21 15.59 -2.18 0.02
C HIS A 21 16.22 -1.42 -1.15
N LEU A 22 17.34 -0.75 -0.89
CA LEU A 22 18.14 -0.08 -1.90
C LEU A 22 19.57 -0.65 -1.83
N GLY A 23 19.81 -1.70 -2.61
CA GLY A 23 21.01 -2.52 -2.46
C GLY A 23 20.96 -3.35 -1.18
N TRP A 24 21.79 -2.99 -0.20
CA TRP A 24 21.85 -3.64 1.13
C TRP A 24 21.19 -2.79 2.23
N ASP A 25 20.85 -1.53 1.94
CA ASP A 25 20.32 -0.59 2.90
C ASP A 25 18.78 -0.58 2.86
N LEU A 26 18.16 -0.47 4.04
CA LEU A 26 16.71 -0.30 4.18
C LEU A 26 16.40 1.19 4.36
N VAL A 27 15.83 1.82 3.32
CA VAL A 27 15.61 3.28 3.27
C VAL A 27 14.12 3.59 3.40
N PRO A 28 13.71 4.56 4.24
CA PRO A 28 12.32 4.99 4.31
C PRO A 28 11.87 5.67 3.01
N LEU A 29 10.66 5.36 2.58
CA LEU A 29 10.01 6.06 1.47
C LEU A 29 9.42 7.40 1.94
N PRO A 30 9.39 8.44 1.08
CA PRO A 30 8.75 9.73 1.37
C PRO A 30 7.21 9.64 1.30
N TYR A 31 6.65 8.62 1.95
CA TYR A 31 5.23 8.30 1.96
C TYR A 31 4.84 7.78 3.34
N ILE A 32 3.57 7.95 3.70
CA ILE A 32 2.91 7.25 4.81
C ILE A 32 2.08 6.12 4.22
N GLY A 33 2.28 4.91 4.73
CA GLY A 33 1.49 3.75 4.39
C GLY A 33 0.24 3.65 5.26
N LEU A 34 -0.89 3.34 4.64
CA LEU A 34 -2.16 3.09 5.32
C LEU A 34 -2.61 1.65 5.05
N LYS A 35 -2.91 0.92 6.13
CA LYS A 35 -3.57 -0.39 6.10
C LYS A 35 -5.07 -0.20 6.26
N ILE A 36 -5.84 -0.64 5.26
CA ILE A 36 -7.29 -0.77 5.32
C ILE A 36 -7.63 -2.09 6.01
N LYS A 37 -8.61 -2.03 6.92
CA LYS A 37 -9.09 -3.19 7.69
C LYS A 37 -10.13 -3.98 6.91
N ASP A 38 -11.10 -3.26 6.35
CA ASP A 38 -12.20 -3.82 5.58
C ASP A 38 -12.22 -3.14 4.21
N TYR A 39 -11.98 -3.94 3.17
CA TYR A 39 -11.96 -3.45 1.80
C TYR A 39 -13.37 -3.09 1.34
N ASP A 40 -14.40 -3.78 1.79
CA ASP A 40 -15.75 -3.55 1.30
C ASP A 40 -16.30 -2.22 1.83
N ASP A 41 -16.09 -1.94 3.12
CA ASP A 41 -16.43 -0.65 3.72
C ASP A 41 -15.66 0.50 3.06
N PHE A 42 -14.40 0.28 2.70
CA PHE A 42 -13.59 1.32 2.07
C PHE A 42 -13.99 1.54 0.59
N LEU A 43 -14.05 0.47 -0.20
CA LEU A 43 -14.30 0.55 -1.65
C LEU A 43 -15.70 1.07 -1.97
N THR A 44 -16.68 0.88 -1.08
CA THR A 44 -18.03 1.46 -1.23
C THR A 44 -18.06 2.99 -1.05
N LEU A 45 -17.10 3.56 -0.32
CA LEU A 45 -16.97 5.01 -0.11
C LEU A 45 -16.20 5.71 -1.25
N ILE A 46 -15.44 4.96 -2.05
CA ILE A 46 -14.59 5.54 -3.09
C ILE A 46 -15.39 5.87 -4.35
N THR A 47 -15.32 7.13 -4.75
CA THR A 47 -15.85 7.55 -6.05
C THR A 47 -14.94 7.09 -7.20
N PRO A 48 -15.50 6.79 -8.39
CA PRO A 48 -14.68 6.42 -9.55
C PRO A 48 -13.61 7.45 -9.91
N ARG A 49 -13.90 8.75 -9.74
CA ARG A 49 -12.92 9.82 -9.99
C ARG A 49 -11.74 9.77 -9.02
N LEU A 50 -12.00 9.54 -7.74
CA LEU A 50 -10.96 9.38 -6.73
C LEU A 50 -10.13 8.12 -7.03
N ALA A 51 -10.77 7.02 -7.39
CA ALA A 51 -10.06 5.79 -7.76
C ALA A 51 -9.14 5.97 -8.97
N VAL A 52 -9.59 6.63 -10.05
CA VAL A 52 -8.70 6.97 -11.19
C VAL A 52 -7.51 7.80 -10.72
N ARG A 53 -7.76 8.81 -9.89
CA ARG A 53 -6.71 9.69 -9.38
C ARG A 53 -5.68 8.93 -8.54
N LEU A 54 -6.11 8.04 -7.66
CA LEU A 54 -5.24 7.17 -6.87
C LEU A 54 -4.40 6.24 -7.78
N LEU A 55 -5.02 5.67 -8.81
CA LEU A 55 -4.35 4.80 -9.78
C LEU A 55 -3.30 5.53 -10.62
N THR A 56 -3.52 6.80 -10.95
CA THR A 56 -2.62 7.58 -11.82
C THR A 56 -1.51 8.30 -11.04
N GLU A 57 -1.82 8.93 -9.90
CA GLU A 57 -0.85 9.72 -9.14
C GLU A 57 0.23 8.86 -8.48
N GLN A 58 -0.08 7.62 -8.11
CA GLN A 58 0.84 6.75 -7.34
C GLN A 58 1.65 5.77 -8.20
N ARG A 59 1.61 5.90 -9.53
CA ARG A 59 2.23 4.95 -10.46
C ARG A 59 3.76 4.92 -10.35
N SER A 60 4.41 6.06 -10.13
CA SER A 60 5.87 6.16 -9.98
C SER A 60 6.35 5.36 -8.76
N VAL A 61 5.61 5.45 -7.66
CA VAL A 61 5.93 4.77 -6.39
C VAL A 61 5.75 3.28 -6.51
N LEU A 62 4.64 2.82 -7.11
CA LEU A 62 4.47 1.39 -7.37
C LEU A 62 5.62 0.86 -8.23
N LEU A 63 5.99 1.58 -9.29
CA LEU A 63 7.10 1.15 -10.15
C LEU A 63 8.44 1.12 -9.42
N GLN A 64 8.66 2.00 -8.44
CA GLN A 64 9.83 1.96 -7.56
C GLN A 64 9.77 0.77 -6.61
N ALA A 65 8.64 0.50 -5.96
CA ALA A 65 8.46 -0.65 -5.08
C ALA A 65 8.65 -1.97 -5.84
N LEU A 66 8.06 -2.09 -7.03
CA LEU A 66 8.21 -3.26 -7.90
C LEU A 66 9.65 -3.52 -8.34
N ARG A 67 10.45 -2.47 -8.55
CA ARG A 67 11.85 -2.62 -8.93
C ARG A 67 12.74 -3.11 -7.79
N ASN A 68 12.39 -2.77 -6.54
CA ASN A 68 13.27 -2.95 -5.39
C ASN A 68 12.84 -4.12 -4.50
N GLU A 69 11.54 -4.37 -4.35
CA GLU A 69 10.99 -5.40 -3.44
C GLU A 69 10.56 -6.68 -4.15
N GLN A 70 10.43 -6.68 -5.48
CA GLN A 70 10.05 -7.90 -6.19
C GLN A 70 11.23 -8.87 -6.26
N GLN A 71 11.30 -9.76 -5.27
CA GLN A 71 12.22 -10.88 -5.20
C GLN A 71 11.78 -11.97 -6.20
N ASP A 72 12.76 -12.57 -6.87
CA ASP A 72 12.64 -13.74 -7.74
C ASP A 72 11.96 -13.55 -9.11
N CYS A 73 12.78 -13.18 -10.09
CA CYS A 73 12.61 -13.69 -11.45
C CYS A 73 13.78 -14.65 -11.77
N PRO A 74 13.59 -15.97 -11.61
CA PRO A 74 14.64 -16.97 -11.91
C PRO A 74 14.94 -17.12 -13.42
N SER A 75 14.19 -16.48 -14.32
CA SER A 75 14.19 -16.74 -15.77
C SER A 75 14.63 -15.57 -16.65
N GLY A 76 15.17 -14.47 -16.10
CA GLY A 76 15.77 -13.39 -16.89
C GLY A 76 14.78 -12.56 -17.74
N THR A 77 13.48 -12.83 -17.64
CA THR A 77 12.40 -12.06 -18.30
C THR A 77 11.70 -11.12 -17.31
N CYS A 78 12.48 -10.39 -16.50
CA CYS A 78 11.97 -9.32 -15.64
C CYS A 78 11.40 -8.13 -16.42
N GLY A 79 11.43 -8.19 -17.76
CA GLY A 79 10.72 -7.27 -18.63
C GLY A 79 9.22 -7.26 -18.36
N GLY A 80 8.58 -8.39 -18.03
CA GLY A 80 7.12 -8.51 -17.95
C GLY A 80 6.42 -7.66 -16.87
N ALA A 81 7.02 -7.50 -15.70
CA ALA A 81 6.44 -6.67 -14.62
C ALA A 81 6.54 -5.15 -14.91
N LEU A 82 7.51 -4.76 -15.75
CA LEU A 82 7.69 -3.39 -16.25
C LEU A 82 7.05 -3.17 -17.64
N GLN A 83 6.78 -4.26 -18.38
CA GLN A 83 6.11 -4.28 -19.68
C GLN A 83 4.62 -4.48 -19.46
N GLY A 84 3.88 -3.39 -19.27
CA GLY A 84 2.42 -3.32 -19.52
C GLY A 84 1.50 -4.21 -18.66
N GLU A 85 1.65 -5.53 -18.75
CA GLU A 85 0.90 -6.62 -18.12
C GLU A 85 0.87 -6.51 -16.60
N GLY A 86 2.02 -6.26 -15.96
CA GLY A 86 2.10 -6.02 -14.52
C GLY A 86 1.49 -4.68 -14.09
N LEU A 87 1.01 -3.85 -15.00
CA LEU A 87 0.61 -2.47 -14.70
C LEU A 87 -0.82 -2.16 -15.12
N LEU A 88 -1.43 -3.09 -15.84
CA LEU A 88 -2.84 -3.18 -16.15
C LEU A 88 -3.50 -3.97 -15.03
N GLU A 89 -4.02 -3.25 -14.06
CA GLU A 89 -4.88 -3.81 -13.03
C GLU A 89 -6.07 -4.53 -13.67
N GLU A 90 -6.37 -5.75 -13.22
CA GLU A 90 -7.54 -6.46 -13.71
C GLU A 90 -8.82 -5.68 -13.35
N SER A 91 -9.77 -5.63 -14.28
CA SER A 91 -11.04 -4.90 -14.09
C SER A 91 -12.06 -5.66 -13.26
N ARG A 92 -11.64 -6.75 -12.62
CA ARG A 92 -12.45 -7.59 -11.73
C ARG A 92 -11.69 -7.84 -10.45
N PHE A 93 -12.39 -7.74 -9.33
CA PHE A 93 -11.86 -8.02 -8.01
C PHE A 93 -12.94 -8.69 -7.15
N ARG A 94 -12.52 -9.62 -6.30
CA ARG A 94 -13.39 -10.26 -5.31
C ARG A 94 -12.77 -10.10 -3.94
N SER A 95 -13.52 -9.49 -3.03
CA SER A 95 -13.06 -9.34 -1.64
C SER A 95 -13.16 -10.66 -0.87
N SER A 96 -12.58 -10.67 0.33
CA SER A 96 -12.62 -11.82 1.25
C SER A 96 -14.04 -12.19 1.70
N SER A 97 -14.97 -11.22 1.76
CA SER A 97 -16.39 -11.48 2.04
C SER A 97 -17.12 -12.14 0.87
N GLY A 98 -16.51 -12.11 -0.32
CA GLY A 98 -17.07 -12.60 -1.57
C GLY A 98 -17.75 -11.53 -2.41
N GLN A 99 -17.79 -10.27 -1.98
CA GLN A 99 -18.29 -9.14 -2.76
C GLN A 99 -17.48 -8.98 -4.05
N ARG A 100 -18.17 -8.67 -5.14
CA ARG A 100 -17.56 -8.47 -6.46
C ARG A 100 -17.54 -7.00 -6.81
N TYR A 101 -16.39 -6.57 -7.32
CA TYR A 101 -16.14 -5.23 -7.84
C TYR A 101 -15.75 -5.34 -9.31
N GLU A 102 -16.14 -4.34 -10.09
CA GLU A 102 -15.82 -4.25 -11.51
C GLU A 102 -15.30 -2.85 -11.89
N GLY A 103 -14.62 -2.77 -13.04
CA GLY A 103 -14.12 -1.53 -13.61
C GLY A 103 -13.03 -0.88 -12.76
N VAL A 104 -13.04 0.45 -12.69
CA VAL A 104 -11.98 1.23 -12.00
C VAL A 104 -11.88 0.91 -10.50
N ILE A 105 -12.99 0.60 -9.83
CA ILE A 105 -12.95 0.25 -8.40
C ILE A 105 -12.26 -1.10 -8.19
N ALA A 106 -12.52 -2.07 -9.07
CA ALA A 106 -11.80 -3.34 -9.06
C ALA A 106 -10.30 -3.15 -9.32
N MET A 107 -9.96 -2.26 -10.26
CA MET A 107 -8.57 -1.94 -10.54
C MET A 107 -7.87 -1.32 -9.32
N LEU A 108 -8.55 -0.45 -8.57
CA LEU A 108 -8.02 0.09 -7.33
C LEU A 108 -7.83 -1.00 -6.26
N ALA A 109 -8.79 -1.91 -6.12
CA ALA A 109 -8.71 -2.98 -5.13
C ALA A 109 -7.56 -3.98 -5.41
N ASN A 110 -7.34 -4.31 -6.68
CA ASN A 110 -6.17 -5.08 -7.12
C ASN A 110 -4.86 -4.32 -6.81
N ARG A 111 -4.83 -3.00 -7.05
CA ARG A 111 -3.67 -2.14 -6.74
C ARG A 111 -3.34 -2.17 -5.26
N MET A 112 -4.37 -2.02 -4.42
CA MET A 112 -4.25 -2.06 -2.96
C MET A 112 -3.69 -3.40 -2.48
N THR A 113 -4.21 -4.52 -3.01
CA THR A 113 -3.73 -5.87 -2.69
C THR A 113 -2.25 -6.03 -3.05
N ARG A 114 -1.83 -5.51 -4.20
CA ARG A 114 -0.44 -5.60 -4.60
C ARG A 114 0.50 -4.70 -3.79
N LEU A 115 0.05 -3.50 -3.44
CA LEU A 115 0.80 -2.65 -2.51
C LEU A 115 0.95 -3.34 -1.15
N ARG A 116 -0.08 -4.07 -0.70
CA ARG A 116 -0.04 -4.83 0.54
C ARG A 116 1.01 -5.92 0.51
N GLU A 117 1.11 -6.65 -0.60
CA GLU A 117 2.11 -7.69 -0.80
C GLU A 117 3.54 -7.13 -0.86
N LEU A 118 3.74 -5.99 -1.51
CA LEU A 118 5.07 -5.41 -1.74
C LEU A 118 5.59 -4.59 -0.56
N LEU A 119 4.73 -3.81 0.09
CA LEU A 119 5.11 -2.80 1.08
C LEU A 119 4.42 -3.01 2.43
N GLY A 120 3.43 -3.91 2.51
CA GLY A 120 2.62 -4.10 3.70
C GLY A 120 1.45 -3.12 3.86
N TYR A 121 1.17 -2.24 2.89
CA TYR A 121 0.12 -1.21 2.98
C TYR A 121 -0.75 -1.15 1.73
N ASP A 122 -1.97 -0.63 1.85
CA ASP A 122 -2.90 -0.59 0.71
C ASP A 122 -2.89 0.75 -0.02
N LEU A 123 -2.62 1.83 0.72
CA LEU A 123 -2.57 3.19 0.20
C LEU A 123 -1.32 3.88 0.68
N LEU A 124 -0.80 4.78 -0.15
CA LEU A 124 0.35 5.60 0.14
C LEU A 124 -0.05 7.07 0.09
N VAL A 125 0.37 7.85 1.09
CA VAL A 125 0.16 9.30 1.14
C VAL A 125 1.54 9.97 1.09
N PRO A 126 1.82 10.85 0.11
CA PRO A 126 3.10 11.56 0.05
C PRO A 126 3.37 12.34 1.36
N ASP A 127 4.61 12.34 1.84
CA ASP A 127 5.00 13.11 3.03
C ASP A 127 4.82 14.63 2.84
N ASN A 128 5.00 15.13 1.62
CA ASN A 128 4.80 16.53 1.25
C ASN A 128 3.34 17.01 1.38
N SER A 129 2.40 16.09 1.57
CA SER A 129 0.99 16.39 1.81
C SER A 129 0.67 16.52 3.30
N LEU A 130 1.64 16.25 4.17
CA LEU A 130 1.52 16.39 5.62
C LEU A 130 1.91 17.81 6.06
N ASP A 131 1.34 18.24 7.17
CA ASP A 131 1.63 19.52 7.82
C ASP A 131 2.87 19.48 8.73
N ARG A 132 3.49 18.31 8.88
CA ARG A 132 4.60 18.04 9.81
C ARG A 132 5.44 16.86 9.34
N ASP A 133 6.54 16.60 10.05
CA ASP A 133 7.39 15.45 9.79
C ASP A 133 6.61 14.11 9.90
N PRO A 134 6.84 13.14 8.98
CA PRO A 134 6.20 11.83 8.99
C PRO A 134 6.20 11.13 10.36
N ALA A 135 7.32 11.15 11.07
CA ALA A 135 7.43 10.47 12.36
C ALA A 135 6.57 11.14 13.44
N GLU A 136 6.52 12.47 13.42
CA GLU A 136 5.67 13.24 14.34
C GLU A 136 4.17 13.01 14.04
N PHE A 137 3.80 12.96 12.76
CA PHE A 137 2.45 12.66 12.31
C PHE A 137 1.98 11.28 12.78
N ILE A 138 2.79 10.24 12.56
CA ILE A 138 2.50 8.87 13.01
C ILE A 138 2.32 8.83 14.52
N ARG A 139 3.24 9.46 15.28
CA ARG A 139 3.19 9.50 16.75
C ARG A 139 1.87 10.10 17.27
N LEU A 140 1.41 11.18 16.65
CA LEU A 140 0.16 11.83 17.01
C LEU A 140 -1.07 11.00 16.65
N LEU A 141 -1.08 10.37 15.47
CA LEU A 141 -2.16 9.45 15.11
C LEU A 141 -2.27 8.28 16.09
N HIS A 142 -1.14 7.69 16.49
CA HIS A 142 -1.13 6.62 17.51
C HIS A 142 -1.55 7.14 18.88
N GLN A 143 -1.26 8.40 19.21
CA GLN A 143 -1.76 9.04 20.43
C GLN A 143 -3.28 9.19 20.39
N TYR A 144 -3.85 9.77 19.33
CA TYR A 144 -5.30 9.93 19.18
C TYR A 144 -6.04 8.59 19.14
N GLN A 145 -5.48 7.57 18.50
CA GLN A 145 -6.08 6.22 18.51
C GLN A 145 -6.14 5.63 19.92
N ARG A 146 -5.08 5.82 20.72
CA ARG A 146 -5.06 5.38 22.12
C ARG A 146 -6.08 6.15 22.95
N GLU A 147 -6.13 7.47 22.80
CA GLU A 147 -7.07 8.33 23.53
C GLU A 147 -8.54 8.06 23.14
N SER A 148 -8.83 7.85 21.86
CA SER A 148 -10.17 7.52 21.38
C SER A 148 -10.67 6.17 21.92
N ASN A 149 -9.79 5.15 21.97
CA ASN A 149 -10.12 3.87 22.58
C ASN A 149 -10.33 3.97 24.10
N LEU A 150 -9.69 4.92 24.78
CA LEU A 150 -9.92 5.17 26.21
C LEU A 150 -11.28 5.82 26.48
N ILE A 151 -11.83 6.58 25.54
CA ILE A 151 -13.15 7.24 25.68
C ILE A 151 -14.30 6.25 25.48
N GLN A 152 -14.12 5.13 24.75
CA GLN A 152 -15.17 4.12 24.57
C GLN A 152 -15.33 3.13 25.74
N ILE A 153 -14.47 3.20 26.77
CA ILE A 153 -14.48 2.29 27.93
C ILE A 153 -15.07 2.96 29.19
N ASN A 154 -15.43 4.25 29.11
CA ASN A 154 -16.04 5.02 30.18
C ASN A 154 -17.46 5.48 29.81
#